data_AF-A0A7H9DWQ6-F1
#
_entry.id   AF-A0A7H9DWQ6-F1
#
_cell.length_a   1.000
_cell.length_b   1.000
_cell.length_c   1.000
_cell.angle_alpha   90.00
_cell.angle_beta   90.00
_cell.angle_gamma   90.00
#
_symmetry.space_group_name_H-M   'P 1'
#
loop_
_entity.id
_entity.type
_entity.pdbx_description
1 polymer ?
#
loop_
_entity_poly.entity_id
_entity_poly.type
_entity_poly.pdbx_seq_one_letter_code
_entity_poly.pdbx_strand_id
1 'polypeptide(L)'
;MICIYNITKLNKMNFNFTKKLFFNFLFATSSIFLLTSCNNDDDNTELVDQQKYETLDLSKFDLTKGTATAGGKIWEGTYTEDAELTSGIFKFKHTAWPEYLTWMGFTVSNSNDNSDQIDKEGGWLDNQWGTMAKGGADGQGTPFLVSFADHKPSEKVLKYGEEVKIDRFSSVVEITDTANKYKAKNVKLAISPWPYYGILNGDAYARKFVKGDYFAIHIYGVSANKQLTTEKPVTHYFVDFRNGINNISTNWQDVDLSALGEVKYLMFFLETTDVGNWGANTALYFTMDKLKVEKIQ
;
A
#
# COMPACT_ATOMS: atom_id res chain seq x y z
N MET A 1 18.04 41.66 -6.52
CA MET A 1 19.18 42.15 -5.72
C MET A 1 19.58 41.03 -4.77
N ILE A 2 20.70 40.34 -5.08
CA ILE A 2 21.55 39.48 -4.21
C ILE A 2 20.80 38.24 -3.63
N CYS A 3 21.27 36.98 -3.69
CA CYS A 3 22.63 36.46 -3.75
C CYS A 3 22.69 35.11 -4.47
N ILE A 4 23.63 34.98 -5.39
CA ILE A 4 24.15 33.72 -5.92
C ILE A 4 25.12 33.18 -4.86
N TYR A 5 24.98 31.91 -4.45
CA TYR A 5 26.04 31.23 -3.69
C TYR A 5 26.79 30.25 -4.59
N ASN A 6 28.09 30.52 -4.65
CA ASN A 6 29.11 29.82 -5.41
C ASN A 6 29.31 28.39 -4.92
N ILE A 7 29.38 27.49 -5.89
CA ILE A 7 29.95 26.15 -5.78
C ILE A 7 31.46 26.28 -5.61
N THR A 8 32.05 25.71 -4.56
CA THR A 8 33.47 25.30 -4.54
C THR A 8 33.77 24.44 -3.32
N LYS A 9 33.89 23.13 -3.52
CA LYS A 9 35.09 22.31 -3.25
C LYS A 9 34.70 20.83 -3.19
N LEU A 10 35.03 20.12 -4.27
CA LEU A 10 35.30 18.69 -4.23
C LEU A 10 36.48 18.46 -3.27
N ASN A 11 36.28 17.63 -2.25
CA ASN A 11 37.38 16.95 -1.57
C ASN A 11 37.20 15.44 -1.75
N LYS A 12 38.19 14.83 -2.39
CA LYS A 12 38.38 13.40 -2.56
C LYS A 12 38.37 12.71 -1.19
N MET A 13 37.40 11.83 -0.94
CA MET A 13 37.52 10.82 0.10
C MET A 13 38.27 9.61 -0.47
N ASN A 14 39.46 9.34 0.08
CA ASN A 14 40.25 8.15 -0.21
C ASN A 14 39.56 6.90 0.34
N PHE A 15 39.26 5.94 -0.52
CA PHE A 15 38.86 4.58 -0.14
C PHE A 15 40.11 3.78 0.27
N ASN A 16 40.16 3.35 1.53
CA ASN A 16 41.11 2.32 1.97
C ASN A 16 40.50 0.94 1.79
N PHE A 17 40.94 0.25 0.74
CA PHE A 17 40.62 -1.15 0.46
C PHE A 17 41.46 -2.04 1.39
N THR A 18 40.83 -2.75 2.32
CA THR A 18 41.48 -3.87 3.02
C THR A 18 40.82 -5.17 2.61
N LYS A 19 41.59 -5.98 1.88
CA LYS A 19 41.28 -7.37 1.54
C LYS A 19 41.16 -8.18 2.83
N LYS A 20 40.06 -8.92 3.00
CA LYS A 20 40.06 -10.13 3.84
C LYS A 20 39.53 -11.32 3.06
N LEU A 21 40.20 -12.43 3.38
CA LEU A 21 40.41 -13.65 2.63
C LEU A 21 39.26 -14.64 2.88
N PHE A 22 39.03 -15.49 1.89
CA PHE A 22 38.11 -16.62 1.86
C PHE A 22 38.15 -17.52 3.10
N PHE A 23 36.97 -18.02 3.51
CA PHE A 23 36.86 -19.35 4.10
C PHE A 23 35.53 -20.00 3.68
N ASN A 24 35.64 -21.03 2.82
CA ASN A 24 34.56 -21.96 2.52
C ASN A 24 34.34 -22.85 3.74
N PHE A 25 33.09 -23.00 4.17
CA PHE A 25 32.69 -24.14 4.99
C PHE A 25 31.42 -24.75 4.37
N LEU A 26 31.62 -25.90 3.72
CA LEU A 26 30.56 -26.87 3.47
C LEU A 26 30.17 -27.47 4.82
N PHE A 27 28.91 -27.33 5.21
CA PHE A 27 28.29 -28.24 6.18
C PHE A 27 27.09 -28.91 5.50
N ALA A 28 27.33 -30.15 5.08
CA ALA A 28 26.29 -31.11 4.79
C ALA A 28 26.01 -31.88 6.09
N THR A 29 24.81 -31.73 6.67
CA THR A 29 24.24 -32.67 7.63
C THR A 29 22.72 -32.63 7.50
N SER A 30 22.15 -33.62 6.82
CA SER A 30 21.40 -34.72 7.45
C SER A 30 19.92 -34.39 7.62
N SER A 31 19.17 -34.70 6.56
CA SER A 31 17.71 -34.78 6.55
C SER A 31 17.23 -35.72 7.66
N ILE A 32 16.50 -35.19 8.63
CA ILE A 32 15.70 -36.01 9.54
C ILE A 32 14.41 -36.36 8.80
N PHE A 33 14.30 -37.62 8.38
CA PHE A 33 13.03 -38.22 7.99
C PHE A 33 12.16 -38.36 9.24
N LEU A 34 11.18 -37.48 9.42
CA LEU A 34 10.02 -37.78 10.25
C LEU A 34 9.05 -38.56 9.36
N LEU A 35 9.01 -39.89 9.57
CA LEU A 35 7.90 -40.72 9.10
C LEU A 35 6.68 -40.32 9.92
N THR A 36 5.83 -39.46 9.36
CA THR A 36 4.48 -39.24 9.89
C THR A 36 3.52 -40.15 9.14
N SER A 37 2.70 -40.85 9.92
CA SER A 37 1.71 -41.82 9.47
C SER A 37 0.63 -41.14 8.62
N CYS A 38 0.37 -41.68 7.43
CA CYS A 38 -0.63 -41.19 6.50
C CYS A 38 -2.04 -41.16 7.12
N ASN A 39 -2.66 -39.98 7.16
CA ASN A 39 -4.08 -39.80 6.91
C ASN A 39 -4.18 -38.84 5.72
N ASN A 40 -4.61 -39.34 4.56
CA ASN A 40 -4.49 -38.68 3.24
C ASN A 40 -5.62 -37.67 2.92
N ASP A 41 -6.38 -37.22 3.92
CA ASP A 41 -7.59 -36.43 3.67
C ASP A 41 -7.40 -34.91 3.94
N ASP A 42 -6.48 -34.53 4.84
CA ASP A 42 -6.25 -33.11 5.17
C ASP A 42 -5.25 -32.41 4.22
N ASP A 43 -4.22 -33.13 3.77
CA ASP A 43 -3.15 -32.59 2.91
C ASP A 43 -3.66 -32.24 1.50
N ASN A 44 -4.59 -33.04 0.96
CA ASN A 44 -5.25 -32.75 -0.31
C ASN A 44 -6.14 -31.50 -0.23
N THR A 45 -6.74 -31.22 0.92
CA THR A 45 -7.66 -30.09 1.09
C THR A 45 -6.87 -28.77 1.18
N GLU A 46 -5.74 -28.74 1.90
CA GLU A 46 -4.83 -27.58 1.92
C GLU A 46 -4.20 -27.30 0.55
N LEU A 47 -3.79 -28.33 -0.19
CA LEU A 47 -3.21 -28.17 -1.54
C LEU A 47 -4.25 -27.66 -2.56
N VAL A 48 -5.51 -28.10 -2.44
CA VAL A 48 -6.62 -27.61 -3.29
C VAL A 48 -6.99 -26.16 -2.95
N ASP A 49 -6.98 -25.77 -1.67
CA ASP A 49 -7.25 -24.39 -1.26
C ASP A 49 -6.11 -23.42 -1.67
N GLN A 50 -4.86 -23.87 -1.65
CA GLN A 50 -3.71 -23.10 -2.15
C GLN A 50 -3.75 -22.86 -3.67
N GLN A 51 -4.33 -23.77 -4.46
CA GLN A 51 -4.52 -23.55 -5.90
C GLN A 51 -5.68 -22.62 -6.23
N LYS A 52 -6.64 -22.53 -5.31
CA LYS A 52 -7.89 -21.78 -5.49
C LYS A 52 -7.74 -20.29 -5.19
N TYR A 53 -6.88 -19.91 -4.25
CA TYR A 53 -6.72 -18.52 -3.83
C TYR A 53 -5.33 -17.99 -4.14
N GLU A 54 -5.29 -16.79 -4.70
CA GLU A 54 -4.06 -16.02 -4.85
C GLU A 54 -4.07 -14.93 -3.78
N THR A 55 -3.03 -14.87 -2.96
CA THR A 55 -2.87 -13.86 -1.90
C THR A 55 -1.60 -13.08 -2.14
N LEU A 56 -1.69 -11.75 -2.06
CA LEU A 56 -0.53 -10.87 -2.14
C LEU A 56 0.48 -11.25 -1.04
N ASP A 57 1.68 -11.62 -1.47
CA ASP A 57 2.81 -11.91 -0.60
C ASP A 57 3.94 -10.91 -0.88
N LEU A 58 4.25 -10.09 0.12
CA LEU A 58 5.35 -9.12 0.09
C LEU A 58 6.52 -9.55 1.00
N SER A 59 6.44 -10.73 1.64
CA SER A 59 7.47 -11.21 2.58
C SER A 59 8.87 -11.31 1.95
N LYS A 60 8.93 -11.47 0.62
CA LYS A 60 10.16 -11.57 -0.18
C LYS A 60 10.41 -10.34 -1.05
N PHE A 61 9.65 -9.27 -0.91
CA PHE A 61 9.86 -8.06 -1.71
C PHE A 61 11.23 -7.45 -1.36
N ASP A 62 12.13 -7.37 -2.35
CA ASP A 62 13.50 -6.96 -2.12
C ASP A 62 13.62 -5.43 -1.99
N LEU A 63 13.87 -4.97 -0.78
CA LEU A 63 14.15 -3.56 -0.46
C LEU A 63 15.63 -3.29 -0.23
N THR A 64 16.54 -4.20 -0.58
CA THR A 64 17.98 -4.01 -0.34
C THR A 64 18.53 -2.76 -1.04
N LYS A 65 18.08 -2.49 -2.27
CA LYS A 65 18.38 -1.28 -3.06
C LYS A 65 17.43 -0.10 -2.79
N GLY A 66 16.44 -0.29 -1.92
CA GLY A 66 15.45 0.73 -1.59
C GLY A 66 16.07 2.00 -0.98
N THR A 67 15.39 3.13 -1.17
CA THR A 67 15.76 4.42 -0.60
C THR A 67 15.50 4.42 0.90
N ALA A 68 16.48 4.87 1.69
CA ALA A 68 16.36 4.92 3.13
C ALA A 68 15.29 5.94 3.58
N THR A 69 14.58 5.60 4.64
CA THR A 69 13.59 6.46 5.29
C THR A 69 13.61 6.24 6.81
N ALA A 70 12.84 7.04 7.55
CA ALA A 70 12.60 6.80 8.97
C ALA A 70 12.05 5.38 9.18
N GLY A 71 12.72 4.58 10.01
CA GLY A 71 12.27 3.24 10.37
C GLY A 71 12.36 2.16 9.27
N GLY A 72 12.95 2.43 8.10
CA GLY A 72 13.06 1.42 7.04
C GLY A 72 13.55 1.95 5.69
N LYS A 73 13.03 1.34 4.63
CA LYS A 73 13.30 1.68 3.23
C LYS A 73 12.00 1.66 2.41
N ILE A 74 11.98 2.45 1.37
CA ILE A 74 10.95 2.41 0.32
C ILE A 74 11.53 1.78 -0.94
N TRP A 75 10.67 1.24 -1.79
CA TRP A 75 11.04 0.63 -3.06
C TRP A 75 11.89 1.57 -3.93
N GLU A 76 12.94 1.03 -4.56
CA GLU A 76 13.86 1.81 -5.41
C GLU A 76 13.15 2.50 -6.59
N GLY A 77 12.04 1.93 -7.05
CA GLY A 77 11.22 2.49 -8.11
C GLY A 77 10.32 3.66 -7.72
N THR A 78 10.22 4.03 -6.43
CA THR A 78 9.24 5.04 -5.95
C THR A 78 9.34 6.40 -6.65
N TYR A 79 10.55 6.79 -7.05
CA TYR A 79 10.80 8.04 -7.78
C TYR A 79 11.41 7.78 -9.16
N THR A 80 11.02 6.65 -9.78
CA THR A 80 11.47 6.29 -11.12
C THR A 80 10.26 6.34 -12.06
N GLU A 81 10.33 7.19 -13.07
CA GLU A 81 9.30 7.28 -14.11
C GLU A 81 9.14 5.92 -14.81
N ASP A 82 7.90 5.56 -15.15
CA ASP A 82 7.53 4.29 -15.80
C ASP A 82 7.92 3.00 -15.05
N ALA A 83 8.30 3.08 -13.77
CA ALA A 83 8.61 1.90 -12.97
C ALA A 83 7.37 1.02 -12.77
N GLU A 84 7.49 -0.27 -13.07
CA GLU A 84 6.42 -1.23 -12.88
C GLU A 84 6.51 -1.91 -11.52
N LEU A 85 5.45 -1.75 -10.70
CA LEU A 85 5.33 -2.43 -9.42
C LEU A 85 4.45 -3.68 -9.56
N THR A 86 5.04 -4.85 -9.36
CA THR A 86 4.33 -6.14 -9.44
C THR A 86 4.70 -7.07 -8.27
N SER A 87 3.75 -7.90 -7.84
CA SER A 87 4.01 -9.05 -6.98
C SER A 87 3.01 -10.17 -7.30
N GLY A 88 3.52 -11.34 -7.70
CA GLY A 88 2.68 -12.43 -8.20
C GLY A 88 1.83 -11.99 -9.39
N ILE A 89 0.53 -12.23 -9.31
CA ILE A 89 -0.45 -11.82 -10.34
C ILE A 89 -0.94 -10.37 -10.18
N PHE A 90 -0.45 -9.61 -9.21
CA PHE A 90 -0.92 -8.26 -8.94
C PHE A 90 0.05 -7.24 -9.53
N LYS A 91 -0.45 -6.39 -10.42
CA LYS A 91 0.23 -5.18 -10.89
C LYS A 91 -0.39 -3.98 -10.20
N PHE A 92 0.44 -3.18 -9.57
CA PHE A 92 0.03 -1.99 -8.83
C PHE A 92 0.38 -0.78 -9.67
N LYS A 93 -0.60 0.10 -9.90
CA LYS A 93 -0.34 1.34 -10.60
C LYS A 93 0.56 2.21 -9.73
N HIS A 94 1.64 2.67 -10.35
CA HIS A 94 2.60 3.59 -9.78
C HIS A 94 2.84 4.69 -10.81
N THR A 95 2.86 5.95 -10.36
CA THR A 95 3.20 7.08 -11.21
C THR A 95 4.15 7.96 -10.41
N ALA A 96 5.29 8.28 -10.99
CA ALA A 96 6.31 9.11 -10.36
C ALA A 96 6.64 10.30 -11.25
N TRP A 97 6.92 11.44 -10.60
CA TRP A 97 7.51 12.61 -11.22
C TRP A 97 8.82 12.93 -10.48
N PRO A 98 9.94 12.33 -10.92
CA PRO A 98 11.22 12.40 -10.22
C PRO A 98 11.73 13.83 -10.02
N GLU A 99 11.44 14.73 -10.96
CA GLU A 99 11.81 16.14 -10.92
C GLU A 99 11.15 16.92 -9.78
N TYR A 100 10.01 16.45 -9.30
CA TYR A 100 9.28 17.03 -8.16
C TYR A 100 9.39 16.17 -6.90
N LEU A 101 10.15 15.06 -6.93
CA LEU A 101 10.23 14.07 -5.86
C LEU A 101 8.83 13.67 -5.35
N THR A 102 7.90 13.45 -6.27
CA THR A 102 6.52 13.09 -5.94
C THR A 102 6.06 11.89 -6.74
N TRP A 103 5.01 11.25 -6.26
CA TRP A 103 4.46 10.02 -6.81
C TRP A 103 2.97 9.94 -6.48
N MET A 104 2.26 9.02 -7.12
CA MET A 104 0.88 8.65 -6.81
C MET A 104 0.67 7.15 -7.08
N GLY A 105 -0.42 6.59 -6.56
CA GLY A 105 -0.74 5.17 -6.70
C GLY A 105 -0.12 4.37 -5.55
N PHE A 106 0.68 3.36 -5.85
CA PHE A 106 1.26 2.46 -4.84
C PHE A 106 2.79 2.47 -4.85
N THR A 107 3.38 2.31 -3.67
CA THR A 107 4.79 1.93 -3.47
C THR A 107 4.90 0.88 -2.36
N VAL A 108 6.05 0.22 -2.24
CA VAL A 108 6.33 -0.71 -1.13
C VAL A 108 7.24 -0.03 -0.11
N SER A 109 6.90 -0.17 1.17
CA SER A 109 7.68 0.30 2.31
C SER A 109 7.84 -0.82 3.32
N ASN A 110 8.93 -0.80 4.08
CA ASN A 110 9.03 -1.57 5.32
C ASN A 110 9.30 -0.67 6.54
N SER A 111 8.97 0.61 6.42
CA SER A 111 9.09 1.57 7.52
C SER A 111 8.27 1.10 8.73
N ASN A 112 8.96 0.95 9.85
CA ASN A 112 8.33 0.70 11.15
C ASN A 112 8.04 1.98 11.95
N ASP A 113 8.24 3.15 11.34
CA ASP A 113 7.98 4.44 11.95
C ASP A 113 6.49 4.78 11.85
N ASN A 114 5.89 5.06 13.00
CA ASN A 114 4.52 5.54 13.14
C ASN A 114 4.45 6.74 14.09
N SER A 115 5.56 7.46 14.29
CA SER A 115 5.60 8.65 15.12
C SER A 115 4.91 9.84 14.45
N ASP A 116 4.52 10.84 15.24
CA ASP A 116 4.03 12.12 14.71
C ASP A 116 5.21 12.92 14.15
N GLN A 117 5.09 13.36 12.91
CA GLN A 117 6.16 14.01 12.16
C GLN A 117 5.90 15.49 11.90
N ILE A 118 4.84 16.05 12.48
CA ILE A 118 4.43 17.45 12.24
C ILE A 118 5.54 18.47 12.59
N ASP A 119 6.26 18.26 13.69
CA ASP A 119 7.28 19.19 14.20
C ASP A 119 8.71 18.82 13.78
N LYS A 120 8.88 17.79 12.94
CA LYS A 120 10.20 17.33 12.49
C LYS A 120 10.64 18.08 11.25
N GLU A 121 11.95 18.29 11.11
CA GLU A 121 12.55 18.73 9.85
C GLU A 121 12.14 17.80 8.69
N GLY A 122 11.69 18.37 7.58
CA GLY A 122 11.13 17.62 6.44
C GLY A 122 9.63 17.25 6.58
N GLY A 123 9.10 17.31 7.81
CA GLY A 123 7.68 17.12 8.10
C GLY A 123 7.12 15.80 7.60
N TRP A 124 5.84 15.80 7.24
CA TRP A 124 5.18 14.60 6.73
C TRP A 124 5.66 14.14 5.35
N LEU A 125 6.11 15.05 4.48
CA LEU A 125 6.57 14.70 3.14
C LEU A 125 7.76 13.74 3.17
N ASP A 126 8.74 13.98 4.04
CA ASP A 126 9.91 13.11 4.18
C ASP A 126 9.59 11.81 4.94
N ASN A 127 8.45 11.74 5.64
CA ASN A 127 8.11 10.65 6.55
C ASN A 127 6.73 9.98 6.22
N GLN A 128 6.25 10.10 4.98
CA GLN A 128 4.95 9.59 4.51
C GLN A 128 4.85 8.05 4.35
N TRP A 129 5.82 7.29 4.86
CA TRP A 129 6.10 5.91 4.43
C TRP A 129 5.63 4.82 5.40
N GLY A 130 5.12 5.23 6.55
CA GLY A 130 4.74 4.32 7.62
C GLY A 130 3.32 3.77 7.49
N THR A 131 3.03 2.79 8.35
CA THR A 131 1.68 2.36 8.72
C THR A 131 1.54 2.45 10.23
N MET A 132 0.35 2.75 10.75
CA MET A 132 0.15 2.76 12.21
C MET A 132 0.43 1.40 12.86
N ALA A 133 0.36 0.30 12.09
CA ALA A 133 0.70 -1.05 12.51
C ALA A 133 2.22 -1.35 12.56
N LYS A 134 3.08 -0.40 12.15
CA LYS A 134 4.56 -0.47 12.15
C LYS A 134 5.20 -1.55 11.25
N GLY A 135 4.47 -2.08 10.28
CA GLY A 135 4.96 -3.08 9.33
C GLY A 135 3.81 -3.76 8.60
N GLY A 136 4.14 -4.69 7.70
CA GLY A 136 3.15 -5.55 7.04
C GLY A 136 2.40 -6.44 8.03
N ALA A 137 1.39 -7.13 7.52
CA ALA A 137 0.54 -8.00 8.33
C ALA A 137 1.32 -9.17 8.96
N ASP A 138 2.50 -9.48 8.43
CA ASP A 138 3.40 -10.52 8.94
C ASP A 138 4.27 -10.05 10.13
N GLY A 139 4.26 -8.75 10.46
CA GLY A 139 4.95 -8.24 11.65
C GLY A 139 5.64 -6.89 11.46
N GLN A 140 6.24 -6.39 12.55
CA GLN A 140 6.94 -5.11 12.53
C GLN A 140 8.11 -5.11 11.55
N GLY A 141 8.20 -4.07 10.71
CA GLY A 141 9.28 -3.89 9.73
C GLY A 141 9.27 -4.87 8.57
N THR A 142 8.21 -5.68 8.40
CA THR A 142 8.00 -6.45 7.16
C THR A 142 7.44 -5.54 6.06
N PRO A 143 7.66 -5.84 4.77
CA PRO A 143 7.17 -5.00 3.68
C PRO A 143 5.63 -4.96 3.58
N PHE A 144 5.10 -3.80 3.21
CA PHE A 144 3.68 -3.53 2.94
C PHE A 144 3.53 -2.48 1.85
N LEU A 145 2.33 -2.34 1.30
CA LEU A 145 2.03 -1.28 0.34
C LEU A 145 1.61 0.01 1.06
N VAL A 146 2.20 1.12 0.64
CA VAL A 146 1.72 2.48 0.92
C VAL A 146 1.08 2.99 -0.35
N SER A 147 -0.05 3.68 -0.22
CA SER A 147 -0.71 4.32 -1.36
C SER A 147 -0.99 5.78 -1.11
N PHE A 148 -0.61 6.63 -2.06
CA PHE A 148 -1.13 7.98 -2.19
C PHE A 148 -2.27 7.97 -3.22
N ALA A 149 -3.49 8.09 -2.71
CA ALA A 149 -4.71 7.86 -3.46
C ALA A 149 -5.41 9.14 -3.90
N ASP A 150 -6.30 9.01 -4.89
CA ASP A 150 -7.22 10.07 -5.23
C ASP A 150 -8.31 10.21 -4.17
N HIS A 151 -8.86 11.42 -4.07
CA HIS A 151 -10.13 11.62 -3.37
C HIS A 151 -11.25 10.91 -4.14
N LYS A 152 -12.24 10.38 -3.42
CA LYS A 152 -13.41 9.74 -4.03
C LYS A 152 -14.04 10.69 -5.07
N PRO A 153 -14.16 10.26 -6.34
CA PRO A 153 -14.75 11.09 -7.36
C PRO A 153 -16.28 11.15 -7.16
N SER A 154 -16.88 12.21 -7.73
CA SER A 154 -18.34 12.29 -7.82
C SER A 154 -18.91 11.15 -8.66
N GLU A 155 -20.16 10.78 -8.41
CA GLU A 155 -20.88 9.76 -9.20
C GLU A 155 -21.00 10.11 -10.69
N LYS A 156 -20.78 11.37 -11.08
CA LYS A 156 -20.76 11.76 -12.50
C LYS A 156 -19.52 11.28 -13.24
N VAL A 157 -18.43 11.03 -12.53
CA VAL A 157 -17.14 10.60 -13.09
C VAL A 157 -17.05 9.07 -13.12
N LEU A 158 -17.59 8.40 -12.10
CA LEU A 158 -17.57 6.95 -11.98
C LEU A 158 -19.01 6.44 -11.88
N LYS A 159 -19.53 5.92 -12.99
CA LYS A 159 -20.92 5.49 -13.12
C LYS A 159 -21.04 4.01 -13.44
N TYR A 160 -22.02 3.36 -12.83
CA TYR A 160 -22.36 1.98 -13.14
C TYR A 160 -22.90 1.85 -14.56
N GLY A 161 -22.48 0.81 -15.28
CA GLY A 161 -22.85 0.55 -16.68
C GLY A 161 -22.07 1.34 -17.74
N GLU A 162 -21.34 2.39 -17.37
CA GLU A 162 -20.44 3.12 -18.28
C GLU A 162 -19.01 2.57 -18.24
N GLU A 163 -18.23 2.83 -19.29
CA GLU A 163 -16.82 2.46 -19.36
C GLU A 163 -15.99 3.31 -18.38
N VAL A 164 -15.24 2.63 -17.52
CA VAL A 164 -14.31 3.21 -16.56
C VAL A 164 -13.00 3.54 -17.26
N LYS A 165 -12.60 4.82 -17.20
CA LYS A 165 -11.29 5.28 -17.68
C LYS A 165 -10.22 5.06 -16.61
N ILE A 166 -9.86 3.79 -16.40
CA ILE A 166 -8.94 3.30 -15.35
C ILE A 166 -7.64 4.12 -15.27
N ASP A 167 -7.08 4.48 -16.42
CA ASP A 167 -5.81 5.23 -16.51
C ASP A 167 -5.86 6.62 -15.86
N ARG A 168 -7.04 7.16 -15.56
CA ARG A 168 -7.20 8.44 -14.87
C ARG A 168 -7.05 8.37 -13.36
N PHE A 169 -7.06 7.18 -12.76
CA PHE A 169 -7.05 6.99 -11.30
C PHE A 169 -5.71 6.46 -10.84
N SER A 170 -5.29 6.85 -9.65
CA SER A 170 -3.95 6.63 -9.11
C SER A 170 -3.81 5.25 -8.48
N SER A 171 -4.69 4.91 -7.52
CA SER A 171 -4.62 3.67 -6.76
C SER A 171 -5.43 2.57 -7.44
N VAL A 172 -4.80 1.90 -8.40
CA VAL A 172 -5.36 0.78 -9.15
C VAL A 172 -4.51 -0.47 -8.98
N VAL A 173 -5.16 -1.60 -8.74
CA VAL A 173 -4.56 -2.94 -8.82
C VAL A 173 -5.14 -3.68 -10.01
N GLU A 174 -4.30 -4.15 -10.91
CA GLU A 174 -4.66 -5.06 -12.00
C GLU A 174 -4.29 -6.50 -11.61
N ILE A 175 -5.21 -7.43 -11.87
CA ILE A 175 -4.90 -8.86 -11.85
C ILE A 175 -4.38 -9.24 -13.23
N THR A 176 -3.09 -9.52 -13.37
CA THR A 176 -2.41 -9.67 -14.66
C THR A 176 -2.62 -11.04 -15.31
N ASP A 177 -3.02 -12.05 -14.54
CA ASP A 177 -3.34 -13.37 -15.09
C ASP A 177 -4.46 -13.26 -16.14
N THR A 178 -4.16 -13.75 -17.34
CA THR A 178 -5.05 -13.75 -18.51
C THR A 178 -5.67 -15.12 -18.77
N ALA A 179 -5.18 -16.17 -18.10
CA ALA A 179 -5.67 -17.53 -18.27
C ALA A 179 -6.90 -17.82 -17.41
N ASN A 180 -7.06 -17.10 -16.29
CA ASN A 180 -8.16 -17.30 -15.35
C ASN A 180 -8.90 -16.00 -15.04
N LYS A 181 -10.09 -16.15 -14.44
CA LYS A 181 -10.89 -15.07 -13.89
C LYS A 181 -10.81 -15.10 -12.37
N TYR A 182 -11.17 -13.98 -11.73
CA TYR A 182 -10.96 -13.83 -10.30
C TYR A 182 -12.12 -13.13 -9.61
N LYS A 183 -12.49 -13.59 -8.41
CA LYS A 183 -13.37 -12.87 -7.49
C LYS A 183 -12.57 -12.24 -6.36
N ALA A 184 -12.81 -10.98 -6.05
CA ALA A 184 -12.19 -10.34 -4.88
C ALA A 184 -12.75 -10.94 -3.58
N LYS A 185 -11.90 -11.23 -2.60
CA LYS A 185 -12.32 -11.87 -1.34
C LYS A 185 -12.02 -11.05 -0.12
N ASN A 186 -10.77 -10.63 0.07
CA ASN A 186 -10.38 -9.92 1.27
C ASN A 186 -9.17 -9.03 0.99
N VAL A 187 -9.03 -7.97 1.78
CA VAL A 187 -7.79 -7.19 1.86
C VAL A 187 -7.57 -6.72 3.28
N LYS A 188 -6.31 -6.63 3.72
CA LYS A 188 -5.96 -5.97 4.98
C LYS A 188 -5.64 -4.50 4.71
N LEU A 189 -6.25 -3.62 5.48
CA LEU A 189 -6.06 -2.17 5.40
C LEU A 189 -5.66 -1.62 6.77
N ALA A 190 -4.79 -0.61 6.77
CA ALA A 190 -4.46 0.16 7.96
C ALA A 190 -4.26 1.63 7.59
N ILE A 191 -4.58 2.52 8.54
CA ILE A 191 -4.38 3.95 8.39
C ILE A 191 -2.88 4.29 8.40
N SER A 192 -2.47 5.16 7.47
CA SER A 192 -1.11 5.72 7.47
C SER A 192 -0.93 6.72 8.61
N PRO A 193 0.30 6.93 9.15
CA PRO A 193 0.54 7.88 10.23
C PRO A 193 0.11 9.31 9.89
N TRP A 194 0.34 9.76 8.66
CA TRP A 194 0.00 11.13 8.27
C TRP A 194 -1.49 11.46 8.46
N PRO A 195 -2.46 10.76 7.84
CA PRO A 195 -3.87 11.01 8.13
C PRO A 195 -4.24 10.74 9.58
N TYR A 196 -3.62 9.75 10.24
CA TYR A 196 -3.90 9.46 11.66
C TYR A 196 -3.64 10.68 12.56
N TYR A 197 -2.45 11.28 12.48
CA TYR A 197 -2.11 12.45 13.30
C TYR A 197 -2.79 13.72 12.81
N GLY A 198 -2.96 13.90 11.49
CA GLY A 198 -3.75 15.00 10.94
C GLY A 198 -5.19 15.01 11.48
N ILE A 199 -5.81 13.84 11.62
CA ILE A 199 -7.14 13.67 12.21
C ILE A 199 -7.15 13.99 13.72
N LEU A 200 -6.13 13.54 14.46
CA LEU A 200 -6.08 13.71 15.92
C LEU A 200 -5.71 15.14 16.36
N ASN A 201 -4.78 15.75 15.65
CA ASN A 201 -4.07 16.96 16.08
C ASN A 201 -4.30 18.14 15.12
N GLY A 202 -4.68 17.87 13.86
CA GLY A 202 -4.53 18.82 12.77
C GLY A 202 -3.09 18.90 12.27
N ASP A 203 -2.90 19.48 11.09
CA ASP A 203 -1.60 19.87 10.57
C ASP A 203 -1.69 21.22 9.82
N ALA A 204 -0.68 21.56 9.00
CA ALA A 204 -0.68 22.80 8.23
C ALA A 204 -1.85 22.92 7.22
N TYR A 205 -2.49 21.80 6.88
CA TYR A 205 -3.58 21.69 5.92
C TYR A 205 -4.84 21.12 6.56
N ALA A 206 -4.73 19.95 7.20
CA ALA A 206 -5.83 19.23 7.83
C ALA A 206 -6.23 19.88 9.15
N ARG A 207 -7.52 19.94 9.44
CA ARG A 207 -8.00 20.25 10.78
C ARG A 207 -8.19 18.97 11.58
N LYS A 208 -8.10 19.10 12.91
CA LYS A 208 -8.56 18.07 13.84
C LYS A 208 -10.02 17.69 13.57
N PHE A 209 -10.32 16.40 13.63
CA PHE A 209 -11.67 15.89 13.50
C PHE A 209 -12.49 16.14 14.77
N VAL A 210 -13.79 16.35 14.57
CA VAL A 210 -14.81 16.52 15.60
C VAL A 210 -15.93 15.52 15.37
N LYS A 211 -16.91 15.49 16.29
CA LYS A 211 -18.13 14.71 16.09
C LYS A 211 -18.81 15.11 14.77
N GLY A 212 -19.14 14.12 13.94
CA GLY A 212 -19.68 14.32 12.59
C GLY A 212 -18.71 13.96 11.47
N ASP A 213 -17.41 13.87 11.76
CA ASP A 213 -16.38 13.60 10.75
C ASP A 213 -16.16 12.11 10.46
N TYR A 214 -15.61 11.81 9.29
CA TYR A 214 -15.14 10.47 8.94
C TYR A 214 -13.97 10.50 7.95
N PHE A 215 -13.21 9.41 7.95
CA PHE A 215 -12.19 9.10 6.96
C PHE A 215 -12.38 7.64 6.50
N ALA A 216 -12.68 7.47 5.22
CA ALA A 216 -13.09 6.18 4.66
C ALA A 216 -12.34 5.86 3.37
N ILE A 217 -12.26 4.57 3.07
CA ILE A 217 -11.80 4.04 1.78
C ILE A 217 -12.95 3.35 1.06
N HIS A 218 -13.06 3.62 -0.23
CA HIS A 218 -14.05 3.06 -1.13
C HIS A 218 -13.35 2.21 -2.19
N ILE A 219 -13.72 0.94 -2.25
CA ILE A 219 -13.09 -0.07 -3.08
C ILE A 219 -14.09 -0.50 -4.15
N TYR A 220 -13.75 -0.24 -5.41
CA TYR A 220 -14.56 -0.59 -6.57
C TYR A 220 -13.92 -1.75 -7.32
N GLY A 221 -14.72 -2.76 -7.66
CA GLY A 221 -14.34 -3.80 -8.61
C GLY A 221 -14.64 -3.38 -10.03
N VAL A 222 -13.71 -3.60 -10.96
CA VAL A 222 -13.88 -3.33 -12.39
C VAL A 222 -13.61 -4.61 -13.18
N SER A 223 -14.49 -4.93 -14.12
CA SER A 223 -14.38 -6.12 -14.98
C SER A 223 -13.33 -5.96 -16.08
N ALA A 224 -13.01 -7.04 -16.80
CA ALA A 224 -12.13 -7.00 -17.96
C ALA A 224 -12.66 -6.10 -19.10
N ASN A 225 -13.98 -5.88 -19.15
CA ASN A 225 -14.62 -4.95 -20.10
C ASN A 225 -14.58 -3.48 -19.63
N LYS A 226 -13.78 -3.18 -18.60
CA LYS A 226 -13.65 -1.84 -17.99
C LYS A 226 -14.99 -1.28 -17.50
N GLN A 227 -15.85 -2.12 -16.92
CA GLN A 227 -17.10 -1.67 -16.30
C GLN A 227 -17.08 -1.96 -14.80
N LEU A 228 -17.72 -1.09 -14.00
CA LEU A 228 -17.97 -1.41 -12.60
C LEU A 228 -18.74 -2.72 -12.46
N THR A 229 -18.31 -3.54 -11.53
CA THR A 229 -18.91 -4.85 -11.22
C THR A 229 -20.15 -4.72 -10.35
N THR A 230 -20.21 -3.67 -9.54
CA THR A 230 -21.33 -3.32 -8.66
C THR A 230 -21.65 -1.83 -8.75
N GLU A 231 -22.89 -1.47 -8.43
CA GLU A 231 -23.32 -0.06 -8.37
C GLU A 231 -22.64 0.70 -7.22
N LYS A 232 -22.44 0.04 -6.09
CA LYS A 232 -21.84 0.61 -4.88
C LYS A 232 -20.51 -0.06 -4.56
N PRO A 233 -19.53 0.69 -4.03
CA PRO A 233 -18.26 0.13 -3.59
C PRO A 233 -18.42 -0.61 -2.26
N VAL A 234 -17.43 -1.45 -1.94
CA VAL A 234 -17.17 -1.82 -0.55
C VAL A 234 -16.56 -0.60 0.15
N THR A 235 -17.11 -0.23 1.30
CA THR A 235 -16.64 0.93 2.07
C THR A 235 -16.13 0.48 3.44
N HIS A 236 -14.92 0.92 3.79
CA HIS A 236 -14.35 0.74 5.11
C HIS A 236 -14.03 2.11 5.73
N TYR A 237 -14.44 2.31 6.98
CA TYR A 237 -14.15 3.53 7.72
C TYR A 237 -12.92 3.32 8.60
N PHE A 238 -11.82 3.99 8.28
CA PHE A 238 -10.67 4.07 9.19
C PHE A 238 -11.02 4.87 10.44
N VAL A 239 -11.83 5.92 10.26
CA VAL A 239 -12.36 6.78 11.32
C VAL A 239 -13.82 7.08 11.04
N ASP A 240 -14.68 6.90 12.04
CA ASP A 240 -16.09 7.28 11.97
C ASP A 240 -16.53 7.94 13.29
N PHE A 241 -16.56 9.26 13.29
CA PHE A 241 -16.98 10.09 14.41
C PHE A 241 -18.40 10.62 14.27
N ARG A 242 -19.18 10.14 13.30
CA ARG A 242 -20.57 10.58 13.08
C ARG A 242 -21.44 10.31 14.31
N ASN A 243 -21.19 9.19 14.98
CA ASN A 243 -21.91 8.75 16.17
C ASN A 243 -21.15 8.99 17.49
N GLY A 244 -20.22 9.95 17.50
CA GLY A 244 -19.37 10.25 18.66
C GLY A 244 -17.89 9.97 18.37
N ILE A 245 -17.00 10.58 19.15
CA ILE A 245 -15.56 10.40 18.99
C ILE A 245 -15.17 9.04 19.55
N ASN A 246 -14.55 8.21 18.73
CA ASN A 246 -14.13 6.85 19.05
C ASN A 246 -12.60 6.71 18.99
N ASN A 247 -12.08 5.61 19.51
CA ASN A 247 -10.67 5.28 19.29
C ASN A 247 -10.43 4.93 17.82
N ILE A 248 -9.32 5.42 17.26
CA ILE A 248 -8.88 5.10 15.91
C ILE A 248 -8.03 3.83 15.99
N SER A 249 -8.34 2.83 15.18
CA SER A 249 -7.53 1.60 15.15
C SER A 249 -6.15 1.88 14.57
N THR A 250 -5.11 1.38 15.26
CA THR A 250 -3.72 1.41 14.78
C THR A 250 -3.27 0.08 14.22
N ASN A 251 -4.17 -0.89 14.06
CA ASN A 251 -3.88 -2.25 13.60
C ASN A 251 -4.46 -2.52 12.22
N TRP A 252 -3.91 -3.52 11.52
CA TRP A 252 -4.51 -4.07 10.29
C TRP A 252 -5.95 -4.52 10.52
N GLN A 253 -6.84 -4.10 9.62
CA GLN A 253 -8.26 -4.47 9.60
C GLN A 253 -8.54 -5.33 8.36
N ASP A 254 -9.20 -6.46 8.55
CA ASP A 254 -9.70 -7.28 7.45
C ASP A 254 -10.96 -6.65 6.83
N VAL A 255 -10.96 -6.50 5.51
CA VAL A 255 -12.09 -5.95 4.75
C VAL A 255 -12.56 -7.00 3.74
N ASP A 256 -13.82 -7.43 3.87
CA ASP A 256 -14.44 -8.38 2.94
C ASP A 256 -14.78 -7.70 1.61
N LEU A 257 -14.20 -8.21 0.53
CA LEU A 257 -14.40 -7.73 -0.84
C LEU A 257 -15.36 -8.62 -1.65
N SER A 258 -15.92 -9.67 -1.04
CA SER A 258 -16.74 -10.68 -1.73
C SER A 258 -17.94 -10.08 -2.47
N ALA A 259 -18.47 -8.95 -1.99
CA ALA A 259 -19.57 -8.25 -2.63
C ALA A 259 -19.24 -7.71 -4.03
N LEU A 260 -17.96 -7.53 -4.37
CA LEU A 260 -17.51 -6.99 -5.66
C LEU A 260 -17.59 -8.01 -6.82
N GLY A 261 -17.80 -9.30 -6.54
CA GLY A 261 -17.92 -10.32 -7.59
C GLY A 261 -16.64 -10.53 -8.41
N GLU A 262 -16.79 -10.82 -9.71
CA GLU A 262 -15.68 -11.07 -10.65
C GLU A 262 -14.99 -9.75 -11.06
N VAL A 263 -13.70 -9.62 -10.78
CA VAL A 263 -12.91 -8.41 -11.04
C VAL A 263 -11.67 -8.71 -11.89
N LYS A 264 -11.29 -7.74 -12.73
CA LYS A 264 -9.96 -7.65 -13.37
C LYS A 264 -9.11 -6.55 -12.73
N TYR A 265 -9.77 -5.49 -12.24
CA TYR A 265 -9.13 -4.40 -11.52
C TYR A 265 -9.85 -4.10 -10.21
N LEU A 266 -9.09 -3.61 -9.23
CA LEU A 266 -9.60 -2.95 -8.04
C LEU A 266 -9.13 -1.50 -8.03
N MET A 267 -10.05 -0.57 -7.75
CA MET A 267 -9.73 0.85 -7.61
C MET A 267 -10.05 1.30 -6.18
N PHE A 268 -9.15 2.10 -5.61
CA PHE A 268 -9.20 2.54 -4.23
C PHE A 268 -9.27 4.07 -4.17
N PHE A 269 -10.24 4.59 -3.43
CA PHE A 269 -10.40 6.03 -3.23
C PHE A 269 -10.57 6.36 -1.77
N LEU A 270 -9.97 7.45 -1.32
CA LEU A 270 -10.17 7.96 0.04
C LEU A 270 -11.21 9.06 0.06
N GLU A 271 -12.05 9.09 1.09
CA GLU A 271 -13.04 10.12 1.32
C GLU A 271 -12.87 10.67 2.74
N THR A 272 -12.87 12.00 2.86
CA THR A 272 -12.80 12.71 4.15
C THR A 272 -13.89 13.77 4.21
N THR A 273 -14.37 14.09 5.41
CA THR A 273 -15.23 15.25 5.65
C THR A 273 -14.45 16.56 5.79
N ASP A 274 -13.13 16.49 5.96
CA ASP A 274 -12.26 17.66 5.99
C ASP A 274 -11.83 18.04 4.56
N VAL A 275 -12.71 18.82 3.91
CA VAL A 275 -12.57 19.27 2.53
C VAL A 275 -12.56 20.80 2.49
N GLY A 276 -11.50 21.36 1.92
CA GLY A 276 -11.36 22.78 1.63
C GLY A 276 -11.70 23.12 0.17
N ASN A 277 -11.42 24.37 -0.22
CA ASN A 277 -11.69 24.85 -1.58
C ASN A 277 -10.92 24.10 -2.69
N TRP A 278 -9.81 23.45 -2.32
CA TRP A 278 -8.90 22.76 -3.24
C TRP A 278 -8.97 21.24 -3.18
N GLY A 279 -9.94 20.71 -2.43
CA GLY A 279 -10.11 19.27 -2.23
C GLY A 279 -9.90 18.86 -0.77
N ALA A 280 -9.59 17.59 -0.56
CA ALA A 280 -9.34 17.05 0.77
C ALA A 280 -8.13 17.73 1.42
N ASN A 281 -8.30 18.15 2.67
CA ASN A 281 -7.18 18.64 3.48
C ASN A 281 -6.48 17.49 4.21
N THR A 282 -7.24 16.46 4.62
CA THR A 282 -6.66 15.23 5.19
C THR A 282 -5.80 14.53 4.15
N ALA A 283 -4.57 14.16 4.53
CA ALA A 283 -3.64 13.45 3.65
C ALA A 283 -4.24 12.12 3.17
N LEU A 284 -4.31 11.93 1.85
CA LEU A 284 -4.95 10.77 1.24
C LEU A 284 -4.00 9.58 1.12
N TYR A 285 -3.48 9.14 2.26
CA TYR A 285 -2.61 7.98 2.37
C TYR A 285 -3.30 6.81 3.08
N PHE A 286 -3.12 5.62 2.56
CA PHE A 286 -3.50 4.39 3.27
C PHE A 286 -2.45 3.31 3.06
N THR A 287 -2.52 2.26 3.86
CA THR A 287 -1.65 1.09 3.72
C THR A 287 -2.45 -0.18 3.50
N MET A 288 -1.88 -1.10 2.72
CA MET A 288 -2.53 -2.31 2.25
C MET A 288 -1.59 -3.51 2.32
N ASP A 289 -2.14 -4.68 2.65
CA ASP A 289 -1.46 -5.96 2.58
C ASP A 289 -2.46 -7.11 2.34
N LYS A 290 -1.96 -8.30 2.01
CA LYS A 290 -2.71 -9.57 1.95
C LYS A 290 -4.00 -9.51 1.11
N LEU A 291 -3.98 -8.77 -0.01
CA LEU A 291 -5.07 -8.82 -0.99
C LEU A 291 -5.26 -10.26 -1.46
N LYS A 292 -6.46 -10.81 -1.24
CA LYS A 292 -6.82 -12.18 -1.56
C LYS A 292 -7.91 -12.21 -2.62
N VAL A 293 -7.67 -12.99 -3.66
CA VAL A 293 -8.63 -13.26 -4.75
C VAL A 293 -8.84 -14.76 -4.94
N GLU A 294 -10.03 -15.14 -5.36
CA GLU A 294 -10.42 -16.51 -5.67
C GLU A 294 -10.35 -16.72 -7.18
N LYS A 295 -9.52 -17.67 -7.63
CA LYS A 295 -9.45 -18.11 -9.01
C LYS A 295 -10.75 -18.84 -9.37
N ILE A 296 -11.38 -18.43 -10.47
CA ILE A 296 -12.57 -19.03 -11.05
C ILE A 296 -12.31 -19.35 -12.52
N GLN A 297 -12.80 -20.50 -12.97
CA GLN A 297 -12.76 -20.92 -14.38
C GLN A 297 -13.82 -20.20 -15.20
#